data_AF-A0A7Y5KWD7-F1
#
_entry.id   AF-A0A7Y5KWD7-F1
#
_cell.length_a   1.000
_cell.length_b   1.000
_cell.length_c   1.000
_cell.angle_alpha   90.00
_cell.angle_beta   90.00
_cell.angle_gamma   90.00
#
_symmetry.space_group_name_H-M   'P 1'
#
loop_
_entity.id
_entity.type
_entity.pdbx_description
1 polymer ?
#
loop_
_entity_poly.entity_id
_entity_poly.type
_entity_poly.pdbx_seq_one_letter_code
_entity_poly.pdbx_strand_id
1 'polypeptide(L)'
;MKPRTNGSSSRIAAAIATFCLAAGAAGCSGPSHVKGGPFTGDPANFTYDLDGKEVTLKSGAAEERTGDKPDDVIATDLTGARIDADFDGDDGTDCAVVVTRDAGPLKVHYLAVIRGGSSDAMTVSLGKNVLVKNLAPDPKGGVIVTMLVHDKDVPEADPPTVEVKKVFSIKTGKLVATGGTGAT
;
A
#
# COMPACT_ATOMS: atom_id res chain seq x y z
N MET A 1 -62.76 -65.84 14.35
CA MET A 1 -62.24 -67.09 13.74
C MET A 1 -61.65 -66.72 12.38
N LYS A 2 -60.32 -66.61 12.27
CA LYS A 2 -59.32 -67.63 11.83
C LYS A 2 -59.38 -67.91 10.30
N PRO A 3 -58.25 -68.29 9.66
CA PRO A 3 -57.50 -67.46 8.69
C PRO A 3 -57.16 -68.24 7.39
N ARG A 4 -56.28 -67.70 6.51
CA ARG A 4 -55.21 -68.37 5.70
C ARG A 4 -54.80 -67.45 4.53
N THR A 5 -53.59 -66.88 4.43
CA THR A 5 -52.23 -67.41 4.11
C THR A 5 -52.06 -67.97 2.68
N ASN A 6 -51.30 -67.29 1.81
CA ASN A 6 -49.93 -67.64 1.36
C ASN A 6 -49.58 -67.12 -0.05
N GLY A 7 -48.29 -66.80 -0.25
CA GLY A 7 -47.63 -66.65 -1.56
C GLY A 7 -46.66 -65.46 -1.59
N SER A 8 -45.46 -65.55 -1.01
CA SER A 8 -44.21 -66.04 -1.63
C SER A 8 -43.74 -65.22 -2.84
N SER A 9 -42.67 -64.43 -2.67
CA SER A 9 -41.41 -64.60 -3.42
C SER A 9 -40.33 -63.60 -3.01
N SER A 10 -39.26 -64.20 -2.50
CA SER A 10 -37.88 -63.72 -2.40
C SER A 10 -37.44 -62.81 -3.55
N ARG A 11 -36.72 -61.71 -3.24
CA ARG A 11 -35.41 -61.37 -3.83
C ARG A 11 -34.58 -60.52 -2.88
N ILE A 12 -33.41 -61.06 -2.54
CA ILE A 12 -32.26 -60.37 -1.97
C ILE A 12 -31.66 -59.49 -3.06
N ALA A 13 -31.37 -58.22 -2.75
CA ALA A 13 -30.43 -57.41 -3.51
C ALA A 13 -29.72 -56.46 -2.56
N ALA A 14 -28.47 -56.81 -2.24
CA ALA A 14 -27.49 -55.92 -1.65
C ALA A 14 -27.22 -54.76 -2.62
N ALA A 15 -27.32 -53.52 -2.15
CA ALA A 15 -26.86 -52.36 -2.87
C ALA A 15 -25.79 -51.62 -2.05
N ILE A 16 -24.57 -51.87 -2.51
CA ILE A 16 -23.29 -51.23 -2.30
C ILE A 16 -23.37 -49.76 -1.86
N ALA A 17 -22.65 -49.47 -0.77
CA ALA A 17 -22.36 -48.13 -0.27
C ALA A 17 -21.64 -47.28 -1.33
N THR A 18 -22.16 -46.06 -1.58
CA THR A 18 -21.40 -44.99 -2.23
C THR A 18 -21.14 -43.91 -1.20
N PHE A 19 -19.92 -43.94 -0.66
CA PHE A 19 -19.36 -42.94 0.22
C PHE A 19 -18.87 -41.78 -0.67
N CYS A 20 -19.70 -40.77 -0.89
CA CYS A 20 -19.24 -39.54 -1.54
C CYS A 20 -18.40 -38.74 -0.53
N LEU A 21 -17.08 -38.95 -0.55
CA LEU A 21 -16.11 -37.99 -0.03
C LEU A 21 -16.21 -36.71 -0.88
N ALA A 22 -16.94 -35.71 -0.38
CA ALA A 22 -16.77 -34.34 -0.84
C ALA A 22 -15.46 -33.82 -0.24
N ALA A 23 -14.36 -34.03 -0.94
CA ALA A 23 -13.11 -33.33 -0.71
C ALA A 23 -13.35 -31.85 -1.05
N GLY A 24 -13.74 -31.06 -0.06
CA GLY A 24 -13.73 -29.61 -0.14
C GLY A 24 -12.29 -29.16 -0.36
N ALA A 25 -12.00 -28.71 -1.57
CA ALA A 25 -10.71 -28.14 -1.94
C ALA A 25 -10.44 -26.95 -1.02
N ALA A 26 -9.52 -27.12 -0.08
CA ALA A 26 -8.79 -26.02 0.53
C ALA A 26 -7.97 -25.39 -0.60
N GLY A 27 -8.57 -24.43 -1.30
CA GLY A 27 -7.86 -23.55 -2.20
C GLY A 27 -6.83 -22.82 -1.36
N CYS A 28 -5.58 -23.28 -1.41
CA CYS A 28 -4.44 -22.49 -0.96
C CYS A 28 -4.41 -21.24 -1.84
N SER A 29 -5.11 -20.18 -1.42
CA SER A 29 -4.80 -18.82 -1.83
C SER A 29 -3.42 -18.52 -1.24
N GLY A 30 -2.38 -18.97 -1.93
CA GLY A 30 -1.03 -18.50 -1.69
C GLY A 30 -1.02 -16.97 -1.74
N PRO A 31 -0.12 -16.31 -1.01
CA PRO A 31 -0.01 -14.85 -1.08
C PRO A 31 0.13 -14.46 -2.54
N SER A 32 -0.82 -13.66 -3.04
CA SER A 32 -0.79 -13.15 -4.41
C SER A 32 0.57 -12.50 -4.63
N HIS A 33 1.38 -13.09 -5.51
CA HIS A 33 2.57 -12.43 -6.02
C HIS A 33 2.15 -11.06 -6.55
N VAL A 34 2.96 -10.02 -6.27
CA VAL A 34 2.76 -8.66 -6.75
C VAL A 34 2.30 -8.72 -8.21
N LYS A 35 1.03 -8.41 -8.44
CA LYS A 35 0.39 -8.50 -9.75
C LYS A 35 0.73 -7.20 -10.47
N GLY A 36 1.28 -7.29 -11.68
CA GLY A 36 1.62 -6.12 -12.48
C GLY A 36 3.02 -6.14 -13.08
N GLY A 37 3.16 -5.60 -14.30
CA GLY A 37 4.45 -5.27 -14.92
C GLY A 37 5.04 -3.98 -14.32
N PRO A 38 6.09 -3.39 -14.91
CA PRO A 38 6.59 -2.09 -14.46
C PRO A 38 5.54 -0.99 -14.62
N PHE A 39 5.49 -0.02 -13.70
CA PHE A 39 4.62 1.15 -13.85
C PHE A 39 5.06 1.95 -15.09
N THR A 40 4.09 2.31 -15.94
CA THR A 40 4.37 2.94 -17.25
C THR A 40 4.43 4.46 -17.21
N GLY A 41 4.00 5.09 -16.12
CA GLY A 41 4.08 6.55 -15.95
C GLY A 41 5.45 7.00 -15.44
N ASP A 42 5.62 8.33 -15.37
CA ASP A 42 6.86 8.94 -14.89
C ASP A 42 6.61 9.79 -13.63
N PRO A 43 6.93 9.26 -12.43
CA PRO A 43 6.81 10.01 -11.17
C PRO A 43 7.64 11.30 -11.14
N ALA A 44 8.71 11.41 -11.94
CA ALA A 44 9.56 12.59 -11.97
C ALA A 44 8.89 13.80 -12.65
N ASN A 45 7.80 13.59 -13.39
CA ASN A 45 7.05 14.64 -14.11
C ASN A 45 5.58 14.68 -13.70
N PHE A 46 5.30 14.36 -12.43
CA PHE A 46 3.94 14.18 -11.92
C PHE A 46 3.50 15.31 -10.99
N THR A 47 2.18 15.48 -10.83
CA THR A 47 1.59 16.43 -9.89
C THR A 47 1.22 15.74 -8.58
N TYR A 48 1.64 16.34 -7.48
CA TYR A 48 1.43 15.86 -6.12
C TYR A 48 0.66 16.91 -5.31
N ASP A 49 -0.39 16.50 -4.60
CA ASP A 49 -1.00 17.33 -3.56
C ASP A 49 -0.22 17.15 -2.25
N LEU A 50 0.56 18.14 -1.82
CA LEU A 50 1.36 18.08 -0.60
C LEU A 50 0.73 18.99 0.46
N ASP A 51 -0.09 18.41 1.34
CA ASP A 51 -0.84 19.09 2.40
C ASP A 51 -1.77 20.22 1.89
N GLY A 52 -2.52 19.96 0.80
CA GLY A 52 -3.46 20.91 0.20
C GLY A 52 -2.81 21.85 -0.82
N LYS A 53 -1.60 21.52 -1.27
CA LYS A 53 -0.83 22.30 -2.24
C LYS A 53 -0.40 21.43 -3.41
N GLU A 54 -0.88 21.78 -4.60
CA GLU A 54 -0.46 21.11 -5.82
C GLU A 54 0.96 21.52 -6.21
N VAL A 55 1.81 20.53 -6.43
CA VAL A 55 3.20 20.68 -6.82
C VAL A 55 3.49 19.74 -7.99
N THR A 56 3.75 20.33 -9.15
CA THR A 56 4.17 19.57 -10.34
C THR A 56 5.68 19.49 -10.40
N LEU A 57 6.24 18.29 -10.31
CA LEU A 57 7.66 18.06 -10.52
C LEU A 57 8.01 18.13 -12.00
N LYS A 58 9.25 18.55 -12.27
CA LYS A 58 9.89 18.51 -13.59
C LYS A 58 11.22 17.82 -13.42
N SER A 59 11.40 16.68 -14.06
CA SER A 59 12.61 15.86 -13.91
C SER A 59 12.96 15.54 -12.43
N GLY A 60 11.95 15.34 -11.60
CA GLY A 60 12.08 14.91 -10.21
C GLY A 60 12.20 16.05 -9.21
N ALA A 61 12.15 17.31 -9.63
CA ALA A 61 12.26 18.46 -8.75
C ALA A 61 11.24 19.56 -9.08
N ALA A 62 10.86 20.34 -8.08
CA ALA A 62 10.13 21.59 -8.24
C ALA A 62 10.66 22.62 -7.24
N GLU A 63 10.70 23.87 -7.67
CA GLU A 63 11.09 25.00 -6.82
C GLU A 63 9.98 26.03 -6.82
N GLU A 64 9.69 26.57 -5.65
CA GLU A 64 8.74 27.66 -5.47
C GLU A 64 9.43 28.83 -4.79
N ARG A 65 9.41 29.99 -5.45
CA ARG A 65 9.95 31.21 -4.87
C ARG A 65 8.96 31.81 -3.86
N THR A 66 9.44 32.07 -2.66
CA THR A 66 8.66 32.59 -1.52
C THR A 66 9.01 34.03 -1.15
N GLY A 67 10.04 34.61 -1.78
CA GLY A 67 10.49 35.98 -1.54
C GLY A 67 11.48 36.48 -2.59
N ASP A 68 12.08 37.63 -2.33
CA ASP A 68 12.96 38.31 -3.28
C ASP A 68 14.43 37.90 -3.15
N LYS A 69 14.83 37.28 -2.03
CA LYS A 69 16.22 36.86 -1.82
C LYS A 69 16.53 35.57 -2.59
N PRO A 70 17.81 35.31 -2.91
CA PRO A 70 18.22 34.08 -3.56
C PRO A 70 17.81 32.80 -2.82
N ASP A 71 17.81 32.82 -1.49
CA ASP A 71 17.53 31.65 -0.64
C ASP A 71 16.05 31.52 -0.27
N ASP A 72 15.18 32.41 -0.74
CA ASP A 72 13.74 32.38 -0.45
C ASP A 72 13.04 31.38 -1.40
N VAL A 73 13.43 30.10 -1.34
CA VAL A 73 12.93 29.02 -2.20
C VAL A 73 12.48 27.85 -1.33
N ILE A 74 11.34 27.24 -1.70
CA ILE A 74 10.92 25.93 -1.19
C ILE A 74 11.21 24.91 -2.28
N ALA A 75 12.19 24.03 -2.04
CA ALA A 75 12.44 22.91 -2.94
C ALA A 75 11.51 21.73 -2.60
N THR A 76 11.12 20.99 -3.64
CA THR A 76 10.41 19.73 -3.56
C THR A 76 11.13 18.73 -4.45
N ASP A 77 11.55 17.59 -3.88
CA ASP A 77 12.37 16.60 -4.58
C ASP A 77 11.74 15.21 -4.49
N LEU A 78 11.73 14.49 -5.61
CA LEU A 78 11.49 13.05 -5.65
C LEU A 78 12.72 12.33 -5.09
N THR A 79 12.51 11.45 -4.12
CA THR A 79 13.60 10.62 -3.57
C THR A 79 13.87 9.40 -4.44
N GLY A 80 14.92 8.64 -4.14
CA GLY A 80 15.17 7.34 -4.77
C GLY A 80 14.25 6.21 -4.30
N ALA A 81 13.38 6.43 -3.30
CA ALA A 81 12.50 5.40 -2.79
C ALA A 81 11.32 5.20 -3.75
N ARG A 82 11.24 4.01 -4.36
CA ARG A 82 10.20 3.62 -5.31
C ARG A 82 9.85 2.16 -5.18
N ILE A 83 8.57 1.84 -5.36
CA ILE A 83 8.10 0.49 -5.60
C ILE A 83 6.87 0.50 -6.52
N ASP A 84 6.84 -0.44 -7.46
CA ASP A 84 5.72 -0.64 -8.37
C ASP A 84 4.99 -1.92 -7.96
N ALA A 85 3.67 -1.83 -7.81
CA ALA A 85 2.79 -2.94 -7.44
C ALA A 85 1.33 -2.53 -7.63
N ASP A 86 0.40 -3.48 -7.59
CA ASP A 86 -1.03 -3.20 -7.45
C ASP A 86 -1.36 -2.86 -5.98
N PHE A 87 -1.75 -1.62 -5.69
CA PHE A 87 -2.06 -1.16 -4.33
C PHE A 87 -3.55 -0.99 -4.05
N ASP A 88 -4.40 -0.94 -5.08
CA ASP A 88 -5.85 -0.78 -4.93
C ASP A 88 -6.67 -2.02 -5.34
N GLY A 89 -6.00 -3.06 -5.86
CA GLY A 89 -6.58 -4.35 -6.21
C GLY A 89 -7.28 -4.37 -7.57
N ASP A 90 -6.97 -3.42 -8.46
CA ASP A 90 -7.58 -3.32 -9.79
C ASP A 90 -6.85 -4.13 -10.88
N ASP A 91 -5.86 -4.95 -10.50
CA ASP A 91 -4.95 -5.71 -11.36
C ASP A 91 -4.01 -4.85 -12.24
N GLY A 92 -4.08 -3.52 -12.12
CA GLY A 92 -3.18 -2.56 -12.72
C GLY A 92 -1.92 -2.36 -11.87
N THR A 93 -0.82 -1.97 -12.52
CA THR A 93 0.38 -1.56 -11.78
C THR A 93 0.25 -0.10 -11.35
N ASP A 94 0.39 0.15 -10.06
CA ASP A 94 0.58 1.46 -9.46
C ASP A 94 2.05 1.72 -9.13
N CYS A 95 2.38 2.96 -8.77
CA CYS A 95 3.70 3.36 -8.31
C CYS A 95 3.64 4.10 -6.99
N ALA A 96 4.36 3.60 -5.98
CA ALA A 96 4.57 4.29 -4.72
C ALA A 96 5.96 4.91 -4.70
N VAL A 97 6.04 6.20 -4.37
CA VAL A 97 7.29 6.96 -4.25
C VAL A 97 7.29 7.81 -2.99
N VAL A 98 8.46 8.31 -2.60
CA VAL A 98 8.56 9.33 -1.56
C VAL A 98 9.00 10.66 -2.16
N VAL A 99 8.26 11.71 -1.82
CA VAL A 99 8.56 13.10 -2.16
C VAL A 99 8.96 13.83 -0.89
N THR A 100 9.95 14.71 -0.98
CA THR A 100 10.35 15.60 0.11
C THR A 100 10.02 17.04 -0.25
N ARG A 101 9.70 17.85 0.75
CA ARG A 101 9.46 19.29 0.58
C ARG A 101 10.09 20.06 1.72
N ASP A 102 10.75 21.18 1.41
CA ASP A 102 11.34 22.04 2.43
C ASP A 102 10.26 22.66 3.34
N ALA A 103 10.58 22.71 4.62
CA ALA A 103 9.74 23.26 5.68
C ALA A 103 10.63 23.97 6.72
N GLY A 104 11.16 25.13 6.31
CA GLY A 104 12.20 25.84 7.04
C GLY A 104 13.54 25.11 6.90
N PRO A 105 14.30 24.87 7.99
CA PRO A 105 15.58 24.17 7.92
C PRO A 105 15.46 22.64 7.75
N LEU A 106 14.23 22.10 7.78
CA LEU A 106 13.95 20.67 7.74
C LEU A 106 13.11 20.32 6.51
N LYS A 107 13.01 19.02 6.19
CA LYS A 107 12.16 18.51 5.12
C LYS A 107 10.97 17.73 5.68
N VAL A 108 9.79 17.93 5.11
CA VAL A 108 8.64 17.04 5.30
C VAL A 108 8.71 15.96 4.22
N HIS A 109 8.47 14.71 4.62
CA HIS A 109 8.43 13.58 3.71
C HIS A 109 6.99 13.15 3.49
N TYR A 110 6.67 12.78 2.25
CA TYR A 110 5.35 12.36 1.81
C TYR A 110 5.46 11.02 1.11
N LEU A 111 4.58 10.08 1.47
CA LEU A 111 4.32 8.93 0.63
C LEU A 111 3.32 9.36 -0.43
N ALA A 112 3.63 9.07 -1.69
CA ALA A 112 2.72 9.28 -2.82
C ALA A 112 2.46 7.94 -3.52
N VAL A 113 1.21 7.69 -3.91
CA VAL A 113 0.81 6.56 -4.75
C VAL A 113 0.14 7.09 -6.02
N ILE A 114 0.69 6.69 -7.16
CA ILE A 114 0.23 7.02 -8.49
C ILE A 114 -0.44 5.78 -9.08
N ARG A 115 -1.73 5.88 -9.39
CA ARG A 115 -2.44 4.78 -10.02
C ARG A 115 -2.17 4.67 -11.50
N GLY A 116 -2.20 3.46 -12.04
CA GLY A 116 -2.12 3.22 -13.48
C GLY A 116 -3.11 4.10 -14.27
N GLY A 117 -2.61 4.94 -15.17
CA GLY A 117 -3.44 5.83 -16.00
C GLY A 117 -4.01 7.07 -15.30
N SER A 118 -3.67 7.31 -14.02
CA SER A 118 -4.01 8.56 -13.31
C SER A 118 -3.07 9.70 -13.70
N SER A 119 -3.55 10.94 -13.64
CA SER A 119 -2.73 12.17 -13.77
C SER A 119 -2.27 12.75 -12.43
N ASP A 120 -2.91 12.34 -11.33
CA ASP A 120 -2.68 12.87 -9.99
C ASP A 120 -2.35 11.76 -8.99
N ALA A 121 -1.53 12.11 -8.00
CA ALA A 121 -1.06 11.20 -6.96
C ALA A 121 -1.90 11.35 -5.69
N MET A 122 -2.20 10.22 -5.05
CA MET A 122 -2.68 10.23 -3.67
C MET A 122 -1.50 10.36 -2.74
N THR A 123 -1.58 11.23 -1.74
CA THR A 123 -0.44 11.55 -0.87
C THR A 123 -0.81 11.48 0.60
N VAL A 124 0.19 11.24 1.44
CA VAL A 124 0.07 11.31 2.90
C VAL A 124 1.41 11.71 3.52
N SER A 125 1.38 12.63 4.50
CA SER A 125 2.59 13.03 5.23
C SER A 125 3.11 11.88 6.10
N LEU A 126 4.41 11.61 5.98
CA LEU A 126 5.14 10.64 6.80
C LEU A 126 5.71 11.27 8.08
N GLY A 127 5.94 12.59 8.04
CA GLY A 127 6.50 13.38 9.12
C GLY A 127 7.60 14.33 8.66
N LYS A 128 8.07 15.17 9.58
CA LYS A 128 9.18 16.11 9.37
C LYS A 128 10.49 15.47 9.83
N ASN A 129 11.55 15.69 9.05
CA ASN A 129 12.91 15.17 9.26
C ASN A 129 12.99 13.66 9.56
N VAL A 130 12.12 12.87 8.95
CA VAL A 130 12.17 11.40 9.01
C VAL A 130 13.18 10.84 8.00
N LEU A 131 13.64 9.61 8.19
CA LEU A 131 14.48 8.91 7.20
C LEU A 131 13.74 7.68 6.66
N VAL A 132 13.24 7.75 5.42
CA VAL A 132 12.61 6.58 4.79
C VAL A 132 13.70 5.59 4.36
N LYS A 133 13.64 4.37 4.91
CA LYS A 133 14.61 3.30 4.62
C LYS A 133 14.14 2.38 3.49
N ASN A 134 12.84 2.07 3.45
CA ASN A 134 12.30 1.10 2.51
C ASN A 134 10.79 1.29 2.26
N LEU A 135 10.37 1.01 1.03
CA LEU A 135 8.98 0.78 0.65
C LEU A 135 8.78 -0.69 0.28
N ALA A 136 7.67 -1.28 0.70
CA ALA A 136 7.30 -2.65 0.36
C ALA A 136 5.78 -2.75 0.12
N PRO A 137 5.30 -3.73 -0.66
CA PRO A 137 3.87 -3.95 -0.79
C PRO A 137 3.35 -4.66 0.47
N ASP A 138 2.17 -4.27 0.96
CA ASP A 138 1.47 -5.04 1.99
C ASP A 138 0.78 -6.25 1.33
N PRO A 139 1.01 -7.49 1.80
CA PRO A 139 0.26 -8.66 1.34
C PRO A 139 -1.27 -8.52 1.45
N LYS A 140 -1.78 -7.60 2.28
CA LYS A 140 -3.21 -7.29 2.42
C LYS A 140 -3.70 -6.14 1.55
N GLY A 141 -2.81 -5.56 0.73
CA GLY A 141 -3.07 -4.38 -0.10
C GLY A 141 -2.56 -3.08 0.54
N GLY A 142 -1.86 -2.28 -0.27
CA GLY A 142 -1.26 -1.01 0.13
C GLY A 142 0.26 -1.05 0.27
N VAL A 143 0.81 -0.05 0.96
CA VAL A 143 2.25 0.23 1.06
C VAL A 143 2.72 0.15 2.51
N ILE A 144 3.75 -0.64 2.76
CA ILE A 144 4.51 -0.67 4.01
C ILE A 144 5.70 0.29 3.87
N VAL A 145 5.78 1.27 4.76
CA VAL A 145 6.88 2.21 4.85
C VAL A 145 7.71 1.89 6.10
N THR A 146 8.98 1.55 5.90
CA THR A 146 9.96 1.46 7.00
C THR A 146 10.75 2.76 7.05
N MET A 147 10.77 3.42 8.19
CA MET A 147 11.45 4.70 8.36
C MET A 147 12.02 4.88 9.77
N LEU A 148 13.01 5.76 9.91
CA LEU A 148 13.42 6.26 11.22
C LEU A 148 12.66 7.54 11.55
N VAL A 149 12.22 7.64 12.80
CA VAL A 149 11.59 8.81 13.40
C VAL A 149 12.34 9.22 14.67
N HIS A 150 12.01 10.40 15.20
CA HIS A 150 12.48 10.87 16.50
C HIS A 150 11.73 10.17 17.63
N ASP A 151 12.44 9.96 18.74
CA ASP A 151 11.80 9.64 20.01
C ASP A 151 11.05 10.88 20.54
N LYS A 152 10.09 10.67 21.46
CA LYS A 152 9.14 11.69 21.95
C LYS A 152 9.83 12.95 22.52
N ASP A 153 11.03 12.80 23.04
CA ASP A 153 11.79 13.87 23.71
C ASP A 153 13.04 14.31 22.94
N VAL A 154 13.24 13.81 21.72
CA VAL A 154 14.37 14.19 20.86
C VAL A 154 13.94 15.34 19.93
N PRO A 155 14.68 16.45 19.87
CA PRO A 155 14.39 17.54 18.94
C PRO A 155 14.31 17.07 17.49
N GLU A 156 13.33 17.58 16.73
CA GLU A 156 13.18 17.25 15.30
C GLU A 156 14.40 17.64 14.46
N ALA A 157 15.25 18.55 14.93
CA ALA A 157 16.47 18.96 14.24
C ALA A 157 17.60 17.92 14.32
N ASP A 158 17.55 17.02 15.31
CA ASP A 158 18.55 15.97 15.46
C ASP A 158 18.27 14.80 14.48
N PRO A 159 19.25 13.93 14.19
CA PRO A 159 19.01 12.77 13.34
C PRO A 159 17.97 11.81 13.94
N PRO A 160 17.00 11.28 13.17
CA PRO A 160 16.06 10.29 13.66
C PRO A 160 16.74 8.93 13.90
N THR A 161 16.34 8.22 14.96
CA THR A 161 16.99 6.98 15.40
C THR A 161 16.04 5.81 15.65
N VAL A 162 14.75 6.06 15.82
CA VAL A 162 13.76 5.04 16.17
C VAL A 162 13.16 4.46 14.89
N GLU A 163 13.40 3.18 14.61
CA GLU A 163 12.79 2.52 13.46
C GLU A 163 11.31 2.22 13.71
N VAL A 164 10.47 2.60 12.76
CA VAL A 164 9.03 2.33 12.75
C VAL A 164 8.60 1.77 11.41
N LYS A 165 7.56 0.94 11.43
CA LYS A 165 6.87 0.47 10.24
C LYS A 165 5.44 0.98 10.25
N LYS A 166 5.06 1.72 9.21
CA LYS A 166 3.68 2.17 8.99
C LYS A 166 3.10 1.50 7.76
N VAL A 167 1.83 1.13 7.83
CA VAL A 167 1.07 0.53 6.73
C VAL A 167 0.05 1.56 6.27
N PHE A 168 0.02 1.80 4.96
CA PHE A 168 -0.92 2.70 4.31
C PHE A 168 -1.71 1.92 3.28
N SER A 169 -3.02 2.14 3.24
CA SER A 169 -3.89 1.55 2.22
C SER A 169 -4.72 2.64 1.56
N ILE A 170 -5.16 2.39 0.33
CA ILE A 170 -6.07 3.28 -0.37
C ILE A 170 -7.49 3.01 0.13
N LYS A 171 -8.14 4.03 0.70
CA LYS A 171 -9.56 3.97 1.09
C LYS A 171 -10.29 5.18 0.53
N THR A 172 -11.34 4.95 -0.25
CA THR A 172 -12.17 6.03 -0.84
C THR A 172 -11.32 7.04 -1.62
N GLY A 173 -10.34 6.55 -2.40
CA GLY A 173 -9.44 7.38 -3.20
C GLY A 173 -8.43 8.21 -2.41
N LYS A 174 -8.16 7.86 -1.15
CA LYS A 174 -7.14 8.51 -0.31
C LYS A 174 -6.22 7.49 0.34
N LEU A 175 -4.95 7.86 0.52
CA LEU A 175 -4.04 7.11 1.36
C LEU A 175 -4.37 7.34 2.83
N VAL A 176 -4.56 6.26 3.57
CA VAL A 176 -4.79 6.31 5.01
C VAL A 176 -3.89 5.33 5.74
N ALA A 177 -3.36 5.74 6.89
CA ALA A 177 -2.65 4.83 7.77
C ALA A 177 -3.65 3.78 8.31
N THR A 178 -3.35 2.50 8.11
CA THR A 178 -4.21 1.38 8.51
C THR A 178 -3.63 0.54 9.63
N GLY A 179 -2.35 0.74 9.94
CA GLY A 179 -1.67 0.09 11.04
C GLY A 179 -0.18 0.44 11.05
N GLY A 180 0.54 -0.12 12.01
CA GLY A 180 1.97 0.04 12.12
C GLY A 180 2.48 -0.40 13.47
N THR A 181 3.77 -0.71 13.53
CA THR A 181 4.47 -1.01 14.77
C THR A 181 5.57 0.04 14.91
N GLY A 182 5.47 0.91 15.91
CA GLY A 182 6.41 2.01 16.15
C GLY A 182 6.06 2.81 17.41
N ALA A 183 7.09 3.31 18.11
CA ALA A 183 7.08 3.69 19.52
C ALA A 183 5.93 4.63 19.96
N THR A 184 5.28 4.25 21.06
CA THR A 184 4.28 5.02 21.82
C THR A 184 4.91 6.13 22.63
#